data_AF-A7GFQ4-F1
#
_entry.id   AF-A7GFQ4-F1
#
_cell.length_a   1.000
_cell.length_b   1.000
_cell.length_c   1.000
_cell.angle_alpha   90.00
_cell.angle_beta   90.00
_cell.angle_gamma   90.00
#
_symmetry.space_group_name_H-M   'P 1'
#
loop_
_entity.id
_entity.type
_entity.pdbx_description
1 polymer ?
#
loop_
_entity_poly.entity_id
_entity_poly.type
_entity_poly.pdbx_seq_one_letter_code
_entity_poly.pdbx_strand_id
1 'polypeptide(L)'
;MYAIEYFQWLGGSAYWHDWFTISGSERLELIDGRLLYEKDGTSYSATIPRLKNEMISQSDWSGYESQPEKIAGAVNYPFGSDRQRGYIFYQLDIRKDVWTGCNILNYTHYSNPFRSSYGETERKNLMFSNKLRQHSTNFRTKAYREANQ
;
A
#
# COMPACT_ATOMS: atom_id res chain seq x y z
N MET A 1 -5.26 -14.56 -9.75
CA MET A 1 -5.31 -14.95 -8.31
C MET A 1 -5.82 -13.78 -7.51
N TYR A 2 -6.48 -13.98 -6.38
CA TYR A 2 -6.96 -12.87 -5.54
C TYR A 2 -6.14 -12.78 -4.25
N ALA A 3 -5.91 -11.57 -3.75
CA ALA A 3 -5.17 -11.31 -2.52
C ALA A 3 -5.83 -10.20 -1.70
N ILE A 4 -5.81 -10.34 -0.38
CA ILE A 4 -6.18 -9.30 0.58
C ILE A 4 -4.92 -8.94 1.35
N GLU A 5 -4.46 -7.71 1.23
CA GLU A 5 -3.43 -7.17 2.12
C GLU A 5 -4.13 -6.56 3.32
N TYR A 6 -3.91 -7.12 4.52
CA TYR A 6 -4.41 -6.58 5.77
C TYR A 6 -3.27 -5.91 6.55
N PHE A 7 -3.54 -4.74 7.11
CA PHE A 7 -2.58 -4.01 7.93
C PHE A 7 -3.24 -3.44 9.18
N GLN A 8 -2.47 -3.34 10.27
CA GLN A 8 -2.93 -2.78 11.53
C GLN A 8 -1.80 -2.06 12.27
N TRP A 9 -2.15 -1.04 13.05
CA TRP A 9 -1.21 -0.38 13.95
C TRP A 9 -1.21 -1.12 15.29
N LEU A 10 -0.10 -1.79 15.60
CA LEU A 10 0.14 -2.40 16.91
C LEU A 10 0.56 -1.35 17.96
N GLY A 11 1.06 -0.20 17.51
CA GLY A 11 1.46 0.93 18.34
C GLY A 11 1.64 2.20 17.50
N GLY A 12 1.32 3.35 18.10
CA GLY A 12 1.17 4.62 17.41
C GLY A 12 -0.07 4.67 16.52
N SER A 13 -0.13 5.66 15.64
CA SER A 13 -1.24 5.88 14.71
C SER A 13 -0.73 6.32 13.34
N ALA A 14 -1.58 6.28 12.33
CA ALA A 14 -1.28 6.97 11.08
C ALA A 14 -1.36 8.48 11.29
N TYR A 15 -0.47 9.22 10.63
CA TYR A 15 -0.46 10.67 10.61
C TYR A 15 -1.21 11.21 9.40
N TRP A 16 -1.66 12.46 9.52
CA TRP A 16 -2.30 13.16 8.43
C TRP A 16 -1.36 13.29 7.22
N HIS A 17 -1.86 12.90 6.03
CA HIS A 17 -1.15 12.76 4.76
C HIS A 17 -0.23 11.55 4.60
N ASP A 18 -0.29 10.58 5.50
CA ASP A 18 0.37 9.30 5.25
C ASP A 18 -0.27 8.56 4.08
N TRP A 19 0.49 7.66 3.47
CA TRP A 19 0.03 6.88 2.34
C TRP A 19 0.71 5.53 2.30
N PHE A 20 0.18 4.66 1.45
CA PHE A 20 0.80 3.40 1.12
C PHE A 20 0.87 3.21 -0.39
N THR A 21 1.75 2.32 -0.80
CA THR A 21 1.77 1.76 -2.16
C THR A 21 1.90 0.25 -2.08
N ILE A 22 1.17 -0.48 -2.93
CA ILE A 22 1.37 -1.90 -3.17
C ILE A 22 1.98 -2.06 -4.54
N SER A 23 3.09 -2.80 -4.60
CA SER A 23 3.77 -3.19 -5.84
C SER A 23 3.91 -4.69 -5.88
N GLY A 24 3.67 -5.29 -7.04
CA GLY A 24 3.81 -6.73 -7.26
C GLY A 24 4.80 -7.04 -8.36
N SER A 25 5.29 -8.28 -8.38
CA SER A 25 6.00 -8.84 -9.54
C SER A 25 5.08 -9.04 -10.74
N GLU A 26 3.78 -9.20 -10.49
CA GLU A 26 2.74 -9.34 -11.51
C GLU A 26 1.80 -8.14 -11.48
N ARG A 27 1.03 -7.98 -12.55
CA ARG A 27 0.09 -6.87 -12.68
C ARG A 27 -0.99 -6.96 -11.60
N LEU A 28 -1.21 -5.83 -10.92
CA LEU A 28 -2.21 -5.68 -9.88
C LEU A 28 -3.45 -5.03 -10.47
N GLU A 29 -4.62 -5.49 -10.06
CA GLU A 29 -5.90 -4.88 -10.38
C GLU A 29 -6.68 -4.65 -9.08
N LEU A 30 -6.86 -3.38 -8.74
CA LEU A 30 -7.59 -2.98 -7.53
C LEU A 30 -9.06 -3.38 -7.61
N ILE A 31 -9.58 -4.01 -6.56
CA ILE A 31 -11.01 -4.36 -6.44
C ILE A 31 -11.69 -3.46 -5.41
N ASP A 32 -11.18 -3.44 -4.17
CA ASP A 32 -11.72 -2.59 -3.08
C ASP A 32 -10.67 -2.35 -1.99
N GLY A 33 -10.94 -1.45 -1.06
CA GLY A 33 -10.17 -1.28 0.15
C GLY A 33 -10.83 -0.37 1.16
N ARG A 34 -10.64 -0.68 2.45
CA ARG A 34 -11.27 0.05 3.55
C ARG A 34 -10.29 0.33 4.68
N LEU A 35 -10.48 1.49 5.30
CA LEU A 35 -9.95 1.81 6.63
C LEU A 35 -10.99 1.44 7.68
N LEU A 36 -10.54 0.90 8.79
CA LEU A 36 -11.33 0.42 9.91
C LEU A 36 -10.73 0.98 11.20
N TYR A 37 -11.56 1.49 12.08
CA TYR A 37 -11.11 2.06 13.35
C TYR A 37 -12.20 2.02 14.39
N GLU A 38 -11.82 2.20 15.65
CA GLU A 38 -12.75 2.34 16.77
C GLU A 38 -12.67 3.77 17.32
N LYS A 39 -13.81 4.29 17.77
CA LYS A 39 -13.89 5.56 18.49
C LYS A 39 -15.05 5.49 19.47
N ASP A 40 -14.80 5.87 20.73
CA ASP A 40 -15.79 5.85 21.80
C ASP A 40 -16.52 4.49 21.93
N GLY A 41 -15.75 3.39 21.81
CA GLY A 41 -16.28 2.02 21.87
C GLY A 41 -17.06 1.55 20.63
N THR A 42 -17.21 2.39 19.60
CA THR A 42 -17.93 2.07 18.37
C THR A 42 -16.97 1.80 17.22
N SER A 43 -17.23 0.76 16.43
CA SER A 43 -16.45 0.42 15.23
C SER A 43 -16.97 1.15 13.99
N TYR A 44 -16.05 1.70 13.20
CA TYR A 44 -16.33 2.43 11.98
C TYR A 44 -15.54 1.87 10.80
N SER A 45 -16.05 2.14 9.59
CA SER A 45 -15.34 1.90 8.35
C SER A 45 -15.39 3.13 7.44
N ALA A 46 -14.32 3.36 6.70
CA ALA A 46 -14.21 4.46 5.75
C ALA A 46 -13.57 3.97 4.45
N THR A 47 -13.92 4.60 3.34
CA THR A 47 -13.21 4.44 2.06
C THR A 47 -11.78 4.94 2.22
N ILE A 48 -10.81 4.25 1.62
CA ILE A 48 -9.43 4.73 1.56
C ILE A 48 -9.40 5.94 0.59
N PRO A 49 -9.00 7.15 1.06
CA PRO A 49 -8.94 8.30 0.17
C PRO A 49 -7.91 8.10 -0.93
N ARG A 50 -8.24 8.53 -2.16
CA ARG A 50 -7.39 8.40 -3.35
C ARG A 50 -6.94 6.96 -3.66
N LEU A 51 -7.68 5.95 -3.20
CA LEU A 51 -7.39 4.57 -3.53
C LEU A 51 -7.57 4.32 -5.03
N LYS A 52 -6.49 4.01 -5.72
CA LYS A 52 -6.49 3.76 -7.17
C LYS A 52 -5.31 2.89 -7.57
N ASN A 53 -5.47 2.23 -8.71
CA ASN A 53 -4.38 1.57 -9.43
C ASN A 53 -3.88 2.53 -10.50
N GLU A 54 -2.68 3.08 -10.35
CA GLU A 54 -2.14 4.06 -11.30
C GLU A 54 -0.63 3.92 -11.50
N MET A 55 -0.13 4.51 -12.59
CA MET A 55 1.30 4.67 -12.83
C MET A 55 1.83 5.76 -11.90
N ILE A 56 2.74 5.41 -11.00
CA ILE A 56 3.30 6.36 -10.04
C ILE A 56 4.73 6.67 -10.46
N SER A 57 4.98 7.91 -10.85
CA SER A 57 6.33 8.40 -11.12
C SER A 57 7.18 8.36 -9.86
N GLN A 58 8.27 7.61 -9.93
CA GLN A 58 9.27 7.50 -8.88
C GLN A 58 10.62 7.89 -9.49
N SER A 59 11.18 9.00 -9.04
CA SER A 59 12.59 9.28 -9.25
C SER A 59 13.40 8.70 -8.09
N ASP A 60 14.60 8.21 -8.36
CA ASP A 60 15.59 8.00 -7.31
C ASP A 60 16.46 9.26 -7.14
N TRP A 61 17.35 9.23 -6.14
CA TRP A 61 18.27 10.35 -5.86
C TRP A 61 19.25 10.61 -7.00
N SER A 62 19.48 9.63 -7.89
CA SER A 62 20.29 9.75 -9.11
C SER A 62 19.49 10.30 -10.31
N GLY A 63 18.22 10.65 -10.12
CA GLY A 63 17.37 11.21 -11.17
C GLY A 63 16.84 10.17 -12.16
N TYR A 64 16.99 8.87 -11.89
CA TYR A 64 16.37 7.83 -12.69
C TYR A 64 14.87 7.81 -12.40
N GLU A 65 14.08 8.12 -13.41
CA GLU A 65 12.62 8.07 -13.35
C GLU A 65 12.10 6.71 -13.80
N SER A 66 11.23 6.12 -12.99
CA SER A 66 10.46 4.94 -13.33
C SER A 66 8.99 5.20 -13.07
N GLN A 67 8.11 4.63 -13.90
CA GLN A 67 6.66 4.70 -13.72
C GLN A 67 6.09 3.28 -13.59
N PRO A 68 6.30 2.60 -12.46
CA PRO A 68 5.63 1.32 -12.21
C PRO A 68 4.13 1.52 -11.93
N GLU A 69 3.30 0.61 -12.44
CA GLU A 69 1.89 0.48 -12.06
C GLU A 69 1.81 -0.02 -10.61
N LYS A 70 1.13 0.73 -9.74
CA LYS A 70 1.01 0.44 -8.31
C LYS A 70 -0.40 0.79 -7.83
N ILE A 71 -0.86 0.05 -6.83
CA ILE A 71 -2.02 0.48 -6.05
C ILE A 71 -1.52 1.47 -5.01
N ALA A 72 -2.12 2.66 -4.93
CA ALA A 72 -1.82 3.64 -3.91
C ALA A 72 -3.07 4.19 -3.26
N GLY A 73 -2.93 4.66 -2.03
CA GLY A 73 -3.99 5.33 -1.30
C GLY A 73 -3.46 6.04 -0.06
N ALA A 74 -4.23 7.02 0.41
CA ALA A 74 -3.93 7.74 1.62
C ALA A 74 -4.37 6.96 2.85
N VAL A 75 -3.61 7.06 3.94
CA VAL A 75 -4.00 6.53 5.24
C VAL A 75 -4.38 7.71 6.12
N ASN A 76 -5.65 7.78 6.50
CA ASN A 76 -6.12 8.82 7.40
C ASN A 76 -7.23 8.29 8.31
N TYR A 77 -7.01 8.38 9.61
CA TYR A 77 -8.01 8.03 10.63
C TYR A 77 -8.37 9.27 11.44
N PRO A 78 -9.59 9.36 11.99
CA PRO A 78 -9.95 10.46 12.88
C PRO A 78 -8.99 10.57 14.06
N PHE A 79 -8.71 11.80 14.49
CA PHE A 79 -7.91 12.03 15.68
C PHE A 79 -8.53 11.36 16.91
N GLY A 80 -7.69 10.72 17.72
CA GLY A 80 -8.10 9.96 18.90
C GLY A 80 -8.85 8.66 18.58
N SER A 81 -8.73 8.13 17.36
CA SER A 81 -9.25 6.79 17.05
C SER A 81 -8.30 5.69 17.48
N ASP A 82 -8.88 4.58 17.90
CA ASP A 82 -8.20 3.38 18.38
C ASP A 82 -8.26 2.24 17.36
N ARG A 83 -7.40 1.24 17.55
CA ARG A 83 -7.36 -0.02 16.79
C ARG A 83 -7.45 0.18 15.27
N GLN A 84 -6.69 1.18 14.80
CA GLN A 84 -6.56 1.56 13.40
C GLN A 84 -6.04 0.37 12.58
N ARG A 85 -6.77 0.02 11.53
CA ARG A 85 -6.48 -1.11 10.65
C ARG A 85 -7.12 -0.90 9.29
N GLY A 86 -6.70 -1.64 8.29
CA GLY A 86 -7.29 -1.55 6.97
C GLY A 86 -6.97 -2.76 6.13
N TYR A 87 -7.64 -2.83 4.99
CA TYR A 87 -7.34 -3.85 3.99
C TYR A 87 -7.44 -3.29 2.57
N ILE A 88 -6.71 -3.93 1.66
CA ILE A 88 -6.81 -3.73 0.23
C ILE A 88 -7.04 -5.09 -0.42
N PHE A 89 -8.10 -5.19 -1.21
CA PHE A 89 -8.46 -6.37 -1.99
C PHE A 89 -8.13 -6.12 -3.46
N TYR A 90 -7.34 -7.01 -4.05
CA TYR A 90 -6.88 -6.88 -5.42
C TYR A 90 -6.72 -8.25 -6.09
N GLN A 91 -6.80 -8.22 -7.42
CA GLN A 91 -6.48 -9.33 -8.28
C GLN A 91 -5.02 -9.22 -8.76
N LEU A 92 -4.36 -10.37 -8.82
CA LEU A 92 -3.07 -10.59 -9.45
C LEU A 92 -3.33 -11.26 -10.80
N ASP A 93 -3.04 -10.54 -11.87
CA ASP A 93 -3.03 -11.07 -13.23
C ASP A 93 -1.68 -11.76 -13.47
N ILE A 94 -1.63 -13.06 -13.16
CA ILE A 94 -0.42 -13.87 -13.17
C ILE A 94 -0.20 -14.42 -14.58
N ARG A 95 0.95 -14.12 -15.17
CA ARG A 95 1.35 -14.69 -16.47
C ARG A 95 1.53 -16.21 -16.39
N LYS A 96 1.28 -16.90 -17.50
CA LYS A 96 1.24 -18.38 -17.55
C LYS A 96 2.57 -19.06 -17.21
N ASP A 97 3.69 -18.37 -17.41
CA ASP A 97 5.06 -18.82 -17.19
C ASP A 97 5.59 -18.52 -15.78
N VAL A 98 4.81 -17.82 -14.95
CA VAL A 98 5.23 -17.40 -13.61
C VAL A 98 4.87 -18.48 -12.58
N TRP A 99 5.89 -18.95 -11.87
CA TRP A 99 5.75 -20.00 -10.84
C TRP A 99 5.67 -19.43 -9.42
N THR A 100 6.40 -18.35 -9.18
CA THR A 100 6.47 -17.66 -7.89
C THR A 100 6.48 -16.16 -8.12
N GLY A 101 6.07 -15.41 -7.10
CA GLY A 101 6.08 -13.96 -7.15
C GLY A 101 6.03 -13.33 -5.76
N CYS A 102 6.16 -12.01 -5.73
CA CYS A 102 6.22 -11.24 -4.49
C CYS A 102 5.43 -9.95 -4.65
N ASN A 103 4.67 -9.61 -3.62
CA ASN A 103 4.01 -8.32 -3.45
C ASN A 103 4.59 -7.61 -2.24
N ILE A 104 4.71 -6.30 -2.32
CA ILE A 104 5.24 -5.45 -1.25
C ILE A 104 4.26 -4.32 -0.99
N LEU A 105 3.73 -4.27 0.22
CA LEU A 105 3.05 -3.09 0.77
C LEU A 105 4.09 -2.21 1.45
N ASN A 106 4.18 -0.96 1.01
CA ASN A 106 5.05 0.06 1.57
C ASN A 106 4.20 1.14 2.21
N TYR A 107 4.29 1.30 3.52
CA TYR A 107 3.74 2.48 4.20
C TYR A 107 4.78 3.60 4.24
N THR A 108 4.35 4.81 3.91
CA THR A 108 5.21 5.99 3.88
C THR A 108 4.64 7.09 4.77
N HIS A 109 5.50 7.58 5.65
CA HIS A 109 5.25 8.73 6.49
C HIS A 109 6.18 9.88 6.09
N TYR A 110 5.63 11.10 6.00
CA TYR A 110 6.40 12.31 5.68
C TYR A 110 7.13 12.84 6.91
N SER A 111 8.46 12.75 6.92
CA SER A 111 9.30 13.06 8.10
C SER A 111 9.68 14.54 8.27
N ASN A 112 9.44 15.41 7.28
CA ASN A 112 9.94 16.79 7.28
C ASN A 112 8.87 17.80 7.80
N PRO A 113 9.23 18.76 8.67
CA PRO A 113 8.31 19.79 9.17
C PRO A 113 7.85 20.82 8.14
N PHE A 114 8.59 21.06 7.05
CA PHE A 114 8.19 22.01 6.00
C PHE A 114 7.42 21.31 4.89
N ARG A 115 6.18 21.77 4.62
CA ARG A 115 5.26 21.15 3.65
C ARG A 115 4.82 22.17 2.60
N SER A 116 4.84 21.78 1.31
CA SER A 116 4.07 22.52 0.30
C SER A 116 2.60 22.14 0.39
N SER A 117 1.73 23.13 0.46
CA SER A 117 0.33 23.02 0.93
C SER A 117 -0.62 22.25 0.01
N TYR A 118 -0.23 21.88 -1.22
CA TYR A 118 -1.18 21.38 -2.22
C TYR A 118 -0.69 20.23 -3.11
N GLY A 119 0.47 19.63 -2.83
CA GLY A 119 0.96 18.51 -3.64
C GLY A 119 0.64 17.15 -3.02
N GLU A 120 -0.05 16.29 -3.78
CA GLU A 120 -0.33 14.89 -3.40
C GLU A 120 0.98 14.16 -3.04
N THR A 121 1.04 13.60 -1.84
CA THR A 121 2.23 12.95 -1.30
C THR A 121 2.63 11.69 -2.07
N GLU A 122 1.64 10.98 -2.62
CA GLU A 122 1.81 9.81 -3.49
C GLU A 122 2.63 10.13 -4.77
N ARG A 123 2.62 11.40 -5.23
CA ARG A 123 3.34 11.87 -6.42
C ARG A 123 4.73 12.47 -6.12
N LYS A 124 5.11 12.57 -4.84
CA LYS A 124 6.35 13.22 -4.44
C LYS A 124 7.43 12.19 -4.12
N ASN A 125 8.56 12.33 -4.79
CA ASN A 125 9.80 11.66 -4.41
C ASN A 125 10.22 12.18 -3.02
N LEU A 126 10.00 11.37 -1.99
CA LEU A 126 10.51 11.65 -0.67
C LEU A 126 11.96 11.18 -0.58
N MET A 127 12.90 12.10 -0.79
CA MET A 127 14.32 11.92 -0.46
C MET A 127 14.52 11.40 0.98
N PHE A 128 13.56 11.66 1.87
CA PHE A 128 13.58 11.27 3.28
C PHE A 128 12.27 10.56 3.70
N SER A 129 11.88 9.52 2.97
CA SER A 129 10.84 8.60 3.44
C SER A 129 11.43 7.62 4.44
N ASN A 130 10.80 7.51 5.61
CA ASN A 130 11.15 6.48 6.57
C ASN A 130 10.50 5.16 6.10
N LYS A 131 11.12 4.46 5.13
CA LYS A 131 10.65 3.20 4.52
C LYS A 131 10.60 2.01 5.51
N LEU A 132 10.46 2.26 6.80
CA LEU A 132 10.63 1.26 7.88
C LEU A 132 9.45 0.29 8.01
N ARG A 133 8.32 0.52 7.35
CA ARG A 133 7.14 -0.34 7.45
C ARG A 133 6.79 -0.93 6.09
N GLN A 134 7.53 -1.97 5.72
CA GLN A 134 7.29 -2.77 4.52
C GLN A 134 6.74 -4.13 4.93
N HIS A 135 5.72 -4.61 4.22
CA HIS A 135 5.24 -5.99 4.34
C HIS A 135 5.43 -6.66 2.98
N SER A 136 6.11 -7.80 2.97
CA SER A 136 6.37 -8.58 1.77
C SER A 136 5.61 -9.90 1.84
N THR A 137 4.81 -10.17 0.81
CA THR A 137 4.01 -11.38 0.69
C THR A 137 4.46 -12.15 -0.54
N ASN A 138 4.92 -13.39 -0.35
CA ASN A 138 5.32 -14.28 -1.43
C ASN A 138 4.18 -15.24 -1.80
N PHE A 139 4.07 -15.58 -3.08
CA PHE A 139 3.13 -16.57 -3.56
C PHE A 139 3.77 -17.60 -4.47
N ARG A 140 3.11 -18.75 -4.58
CA ARG A 140 3.47 -19.86 -5.47
C ARG A 140 2.21 -20.32 -6.20
N THR A 141 2.29 -20.46 -7.52
CA THR A 141 1.15 -20.89 -8.33
C THR A 141 0.83 -22.36 -8.12
N LYS A 142 -0.39 -22.75 -8.50
CA LYS A 142 -0.83 -24.15 -8.42
C LYS A 142 0.08 -25.06 -9.27
N ALA A 143 0.39 -24.64 -10.50
CA ALA A 143 1.28 -25.36 -11.40
C ALA A 143 2.66 -25.64 -10.78
N TYR A 144 3.24 -24.65 -10.08
CA TYR A 144 4.50 -24.86 -9.36
C TYR A 144 4.38 -25.92 -8.27
N ARG A 145 3.29 -25.90 -7.49
CA ARG A 145 3.06 -26.86 -6.41
C ARG A 145 2.87 -28.28 -6.95
N GLU A 146 2.15 -28.43 -8.06
CA GLU A 146 1.89 -29.72 -8.70
C GLU A 146 3.16 -30.31 -9.36
N ALA A 147 4.05 -29.49 -9.91
CA ALA A 147 5.28 -29.95 -10.53
C ALA A 147 6.41 -30.30 -9.54
N ASN A 148 6.26 -29.95 -8.26
CA ASN A 148 7.28 -30.13 -7.21
C ASN A 148 6.73 -30.91 -6.00
N GLN A 149 5.66 -31.68 -6.19
CA GLN A 149 5.15 -32.69 -5.26
C GLN A 149 5.49 -34.08 -5.79
#